data_AF-A0A852FW52-F1
#
_entry.id   AF-A0A852FW52-F1
#
_cell.length_a   1.000
_cell.length_b   1.000
_cell.length_c   1.000
_cell.angle_alpha   90.00
_cell.angle_beta   90.00
_cell.angle_gamma   90.00
#
_symmetry.space_group_name_H-M   'P 1'
#
loop_
_entity.id
_entity.type
_entity.pdbx_description
1 polymer ?
#
loop_
_entity_poly.entity_id
_entity_poly.type
_entity_poly.pdbx_seq_one_letter_code
_entity_poly.pdbx_strand_id
1 'polypeptide(L)' 'DSFQLELQESREGRELRICRHSIPPFIPLEPLCREFLPGKLPKFLALLCQHLNAFVGRRHQLQTFQVSIPKLNRSSPNS' A
#
# COMPACT_ATOMS: atom_id res chain seq x y z
N ASP A 1 2.85 8.70 -4.33
CA ASP A 1 3.74 7.72 -3.67
C ASP A 1 3.97 6.54 -4.59
N SER A 2 5.15 5.93 -4.50
CA SER A 2 5.52 4.76 -5.29
C SER A 2 5.82 3.60 -4.35
N PHE A 3 5.29 2.41 -4.67
CA PHE A 3 5.57 1.17 -3.95
C PHE A 3 6.39 0.24 -4.82
N GLN A 4 7.36 -0.45 -4.24
CA GLN A 4 8.26 -1.38 -4.91
C GLN A 4 7.91 -2.81 -4.53
N LEU A 5 7.94 -3.70 -5.52
CA LEU A 5 7.75 -5.14 -5.38
C LEU A 5 8.79 -5.84 -6.25
N GLU A 6 9.60 -6.68 -5.63
CA GLU A 6 10.61 -7.49 -6.30
C GLU A 6 10.24 -8.97 -6.18
N LEU A 7 10.06 -9.60 -7.34
CA LEU A 7 9.76 -11.02 -7.48
C LEU A 7 11.01 -11.74 -7.98
N GLN A 8 11.31 -12.88 -7.36
CA GLN A 8 12.35 -13.79 -7.80
C GLN A 8 11.73 -15.14 -8.15
N GLU A 9 12.15 -15.69 -9.28
CA GLU A 9 11.78 -17.03 -9.69
C GLU A 9 12.66 -18.05 -8.94
N SER A 10 12.03 -19.07 -8.37
CA SER A 10 12.74 -20.17 -7.72
C SER A 10 13.62 -20.91 -8.73
N ARG A 11 14.73 -21.52 -8.25
CA ARG A 11 15.68 -22.27 -9.09
C ARG A 11 15.04 -23.41 -9.90
N GLU A 12 13.85 -23.87 -9.52
CA GLU A 12 13.10 -24.92 -10.21
C GLU A 12 12.07 -24.37 -11.20
N GLY A 13 11.94 -23.04 -11.35
CA GLY A 13 11.05 -22.40 -12.32
C GLY A 13 9.55 -22.56 -12.04
N ARG A 14 9.19 -23.04 -10.85
CA ARG A 14 7.81 -23.43 -10.50
C ARG A 14 7.06 -22.42 -9.65
N GLU A 15 7.78 -21.52 -8.99
CA GLU A 15 7.20 -20.50 -8.11
C GLU A 15 7.92 -19.16 -8.23
N LEU A 16 7.13 -18.09 -8.27
CA LEU A 16 7.55 -16.73 -8.00
C LEU A 16 7.47 -16.49 -6.49
N ARG A 17 8.47 -15.82 -5.92
CA ARG A 17 8.53 -15.43 -4.51
C ARG A 17 8.83 -13.95 -4.37
N ILE A 18 8.30 -13.32 -3.34
CA ILE A 18 8.66 -11.93 -3.01
C ILE A 18 9.99 -11.95 -2.27
N CYS A 19 10.97 -11.19 -2.78
CA CYS A 19 12.26 -11.03 -2.12
C CYS A 19 12.37 -9.70 -1.39
N ARG A 20 11.75 -8.65 -1.94
CA ARG A 20 11.78 -7.31 -1.36
C ARG A 20 10.53 -6.56 -1.73
N HIS A 21 9.98 -5.81 -0.77
CA HIS A 21 8.83 -4.95 -1.01
C HIS A 21 8.82 -3.75 -0.08
N SER A 22 8.21 -2.66 -0.52
CA SER A 22 7.88 -1.50 0.32
C SER A 22 6.37 -1.40 0.63
N ILE A 23 5.64 -2.51 0.42
CA ILE A 23 4.20 -2.59 0.64
C ILE A 23 3.88 -2.49 2.14
N PRO A 24 2.88 -1.69 2.55
CA PRO A 24 2.51 -1.57 3.96
C PRO A 24 2.04 -2.89 4.61
N PRO A 25 2.34 -3.09 5.90
CA PRO A 25 2.11 -4.37 6.60
C PRO A 25 0.65 -4.76 6.81
N PHE A 26 -0.30 -3.82 6.62
CA PHE A 26 -1.73 -4.12 6.69
C PHE A 26 -2.27 -4.80 5.42
N ILE A 27 -1.49 -4.82 4.33
CA ILE A 27 -1.84 -5.56 3.12
C ILE A 27 -1.36 -7.01 3.32
N PRO A 28 -2.25 -8.01 3.22
CA PRO A 28 -1.91 -9.40 3.48
C PRO A 28 -1.09 -10.00 2.32
N LEU A 29 0.19 -9.64 2.23
CA LEU A 29 1.07 -10.05 1.13
C LEU A 29 1.27 -11.57 1.10
N GLU A 30 1.67 -12.20 2.20
CA GLU A 30 1.95 -13.64 2.27
C GLU A 30 0.77 -14.53 1.82
N PRO A 31 -0.48 -14.31 2.30
CA PRO A 31 -1.64 -15.05 1.81
C PRO A 31 -1.89 -14.84 0.31
N LEU A 32 -1.84 -13.59 -0.16
CA LEU A 32 -2.04 -13.26 -1.57
C LEU A 32 -0.99 -13.93 -2.46
N CYS A 33 0.26 -14.01 -1.99
CA CYS A 33 1.33 -14.69 -2.70
C CYS A 33 1.06 -16.18 -2.86
N ARG A 34 0.71 -16.85 -1.77
CA ARG A 34 0.44 -18.30 -1.79
C ARG A 34 -0.75 -18.64 -2.68
N GLU A 35 -1.78 -17.79 -2.71
CA GLU A 35 -3.00 -18.05 -3.45
C GLU A 35 -2.91 -17.69 -4.95
N PHE A 36 -2.18 -16.62 -5.28
CA PHE A 36 -2.22 -16.03 -6.63
C PHE A 36 -0.89 -16.02 -7.38
N LEU A 37 0.28 -16.19 -6.75
CA LEU A 37 1.54 -16.29 -7.53
C LEU A 37 1.64 -17.57 -8.38
N PRO A 38 1.09 -18.73 -7.98
CA PRO A 38 1.04 -19.90 -8.85
C PRO A 38 0.07 -19.69 -10.02
N GLY A 39 0.59 -19.23 -11.16
CA GLY A 39 -0.14 -19.10 -12.43
C GLY A 39 -1.19 -18.00 -12.50
N LYS A 40 -1.35 -17.15 -11.47
CA LYS A 40 -2.34 -16.05 -11.44
C LYS A 40 -1.70 -14.69 -11.13
N LEU A 41 -0.46 -14.48 -11.60
CA LEU A 41 0.29 -13.22 -11.40
C LEU A 41 -0.52 -11.95 -11.78
N PRO A 42 -1.26 -11.88 -12.91
CA PRO A 42 -2.06 -10.69 -13.23
C PRO A 42 -3.14 -10.40 -12.17
N LYS A 43 -3.76 -11.44 -11.61
CA LYS A 43 -4.79 -11.32 -10.57
C LYS A 43 -4.18 -10.85 -9.25
N PHE A 44 -3.00 -11.37 -8.90
CA PHE A 44 -2.22 -10.90 -7.75
C PHE A 44 -1.94 -9.39 -7.86
N LEU A 45 -1.40 -8.94 -8.99
CA LEU A 45 -1.05 -7.53 -9.21
C LEU A 45 -2.29 -6.62 -9.19
N ALA A 46 -3.41 -7.06 -9.77
CA ALA A 46 -4.66 -6.30 -9.75
C ALA A 46 -5.18 -6.07 -8.32
N LEU A 47 -5.22 -7.13 -7.50
CA LEU A 47 -5.62 -7.03 -6.09
C LEU A 47 -4.67 -6.11 -5.31
N LEU A 48 -3.37 -6.28 -5.49
CA LEU A 48 -2.36 -5.46 -4.83
C LEU A 48 -2.53 -3.97 -5.17
N CYS A 49 -2.72 -3.64 -6.44
CA CYS A 49 -3.00 -2.28 -6.90
C CYS A 49 -4.27 -1.71 -6.26
N GLN A 50 -5.34 -2.51 -6.16
CA GLN A 50 -6.59 -2.06 -5.52
C GLN A 50 -6.38 -1.70 -4.04
N HIS A 51 -5.65 -2.53 -3.29
CA HIS A 51 -5.33 -2.24 -1.88
C HIS A 51 -4.48 -0.99 -1.72
N LEU A 52 -3.45 -0.82 -2.54
CA LEU A 52 -2.58 0.36 -2.52
C LEU A 52 -3.35 1.63 -2.88
N ASN A 53 -4.18 1.58 -3.91
CA ASN A 53 -4.98 2.72 -4.34
C ASN A 53 -6.01 3.12 -3.27
N ALA A 54 -6.67 2.16 -2.62
CA ALA A 54 -7.59 2.43 -1.53
C ALA A 54 -6.89 3.05 -0.31
N PHE A 55 -5.65 2.62 -0.02
CA PHE A 55 -4.85 3.21 1.05
C PHE A 55 -4.42 4.64 0.73
N VAL A 56 -3.85 4.86 -0.46
CA VAL A 56 -3.44 6.19 -0.92
C VAL A 56 -4.63 7.14 -0.96
N GLY A 57 -5.79 6.67 -1.44
CA GLY A 57 -7.04 7.43 -1.46
C GLY A 57 -7.48 7.89 -0.07
N ARG A 58 -7.46 6.99 0.93
CA ARG A 58 -7.79 7.34 2.32
C ARG A 58 -6.79 8.33 2.93
N ARG A 59 -5.49 8.14 2.68
CA ARG A 59 -4.47 9.07 3.18
C ARG A 59 -4.58 10.45 2.53
N HIS A 60 -4.85 10.53 1.23
CA HIS A 60 -5.10 11.80 0.56
C HIS A 60 -6.34 12.49 1.12
N GLN A 61 -7.45 11.76 1.34
CA GLN A 61 -8.64 12.35 1.96
C GLN A 61 -8.30 12.93 3.35
N LEU A 62 -7.62 12.18 4.21
CA LEU A 62 -7.22 12.65 5.54
C LEU A 62 -6.27 13.84 5.51
N GLN A 63 -5.34 13.89 4.55
CA GLN A 63 -4.47 15.04 4.34
C GLN A 63 -5.26 16.27 3.91
N THR A 64 -6.20 16.13 2.98
CA THR A 64 -7.10 17.22 2.57
C THR A 64 -7.91 17.74 3.76
N PHE A 65 -8.42 16.84 4.62
CA PHE A 65 -9.12 17.23 5.84
C PHE A 65 -8.20 17.93 6.85
N GLN A 66 -6.94 17.50 7.04
CA GLN A 66 -5.99 18.20 7.93
C GLN A 66 -5.63 19.60 7.46
N VAL A 67 -5.52 19.83 6.15
CA VAL A 67 -5.25 21.18 5.60
C VAL A 67 -6.46 22.10 5.82
N SER A 68 -7.67 21.53 5.86
CA SER A 68 -8.91 22.29 6.05
C SER A 68 -9.29 22.60 7.49
N ILE A 69 -8.64 22.02 8.51
CA ILE A 69 -8.80 22.49 9.90
C ILE A 69 -7.95 23.76 10.02
N PRO A 70 -8.56 24.97 10.07
CA PRO A 70 -7.79 26.17 10.32
C PRO A 70 -7.13 25.95 11.68
N LYS A 71 -5.81 26.14 11.77
CA LYS A 71 -5.15 26.21 13.07
C LYS A 71 -5.94 27.22 13.90
N LEU A 72 -6.66 26.73 14.92
CA LEU A 72 -7.44 27.55 15.81
C LEU A 72 -6.46 28.59 16.37
N ASN A 73 -6.59 29.81 15.84
CA ASN A 73 -5.77 30.94 16.21
C ASN A 73 -6.01 31.15 17.70
N ARG A 74 -5.07 30.68 18.53
CA ARG A 74 -4.98 31.04 19.94
C ARG A 74 -4.51 32.49 20.00
N SER A 75 -5.37 33.41 19.62
CA SER A 75 -5.23 34.80 20.03
C SER A 75 -5.55 34.84 21.51
N SER A 76 -4.52 34.87 22.34
CA SER A 76 -4.62 35.27 23.74
C SER A 76 -5.41 36.58 23.85
N PRO A 77 -6.39 36.72 24.76
CA PRO A 77 -6.89 38.02 25.11
C PRO A 77 -5.81 38.68 25.98
N ASN A 78 -5.06 39.61 25.40
CA ASN A 78 -4.12 40.42 26.17
C ASN A 78 -4.92 41.35 27.09
N SER A 79 -4.47 41.43 28.34
CA SER A 79 -5.03 42.19 29.47
C SER A 79 -5.03 43.69 29.26
#